data_AF-A0A183F4D6-F1
#
_entry.id   AF-A0A183F4D6-F1
#
_cell.length_a   1.000
_cell.length_b   1.000
_cell.length_c   1.000
_cell.angle_alpha   90.00
_cell.angle_beta   90.00
_cell.angle_gamma   90.00
#
_symmetry.space_group_name_H-M   'P 1'
#
loop_
_entity.id
_entity.type
_entity.pdbx_description
1 polymer ?
#
loop_
_entity_poly.entity_id
_entity_poly.type
_entity_poly.pdbx_seq_one_letter_code
_entity_poly.pdbx_strand_id
1 'polypeptide(L)'
;MPNYKERLRFFNLRSLLYRRVVNDLTFCFKILKGELKLKATFIAESGKRYLERYGGRGLVFDDTFNVTRYSFLLATFMVTGDAENGFPSAFLLSYRMTSNEVQVLFRLVKEIIPYFDTQFFITADTYVFYNVFIAVFPSSKVSKMLCSFHMLQSLKRKQEELLKVRLYTEIDRQLPLMLIFRVRTPH
;
A
#
# COMPACT_ATOMS: atom_id res chain seq x y z
N MET A 1 16.03 19.72 -3.90
CA MET A 1 15.22 19.42 -5.10
C MET A 1 15.59 20.40 -6.20
N PRO A 2 15.84 19.96 -7.44
CA PRO A 2 16.07 20.86 -8.57
C PRO A 2 14.88 21.81 -8.75
N ASN A 3 15.12 23.03 -9.21
CA ASN A 3 14.05 24.00 -9.42
C ASN A 3 13.14 23.60 -10.60
N TYR A 4 11.95 24.19 -10.70
CA TYR A 4 10.95 23.83 -11.70
C TYR A 4 11.48 23.85 -13.15
N LYS A 5 12.33 24.83 -13.47
CA LYS A 5 12.93 24.98 -14.81
C LYS A 5 13.90 23.84 -15.12
N GLU A 6 14.65 23.38 -14.13
CA GLU A 6 15.56 22.23 -14.25
C GLU A 6 14.80 20.92 -14.42
N ARG A 7 13.70 20.72 -13.67
CA ARG A 7 12.86 19.52 -13.78
C ARG A 7 12.25 19.38 -15.18
N LEU A 8 11.72 20.47 -15.75
CA LEU A 8 11.14 20.45 -17.10
C LEU A 8 12.16 20.10 -18.19
N ARG A 9 13.41 20.57 -18.05
CA ARG A 9 14.50 20.22 -18.97
C ARG A 9 14.88 18.76 -18.85
N PHE A 10 15.03 18.25 -17.63
CA PHE A 10 15.43 16.86 -17.38
C PHE A 10 14.45 15.85 -17.98
N PHE A 11 13.15 16.12 -17.92
CA PHE A 11 12.11 15.25 -18.48
C PHE A 11 11.70 15.57 -19.93
N ASN A 12 12.37 16.54 -20.58
CA ASN A 12 12.06 17.00 -21.95
C ASN A 12 10.57 17.37 -22.18
N LEU A 13 9.92 17.97 -21.18
CA LEU A 13 8.47 18.24 -21.20
C LEU A 13 8.19 19.61 -21.81
N ARG A 14 7.99 19.64 -23.13
CA ARG A 14 7.85 20.89 -23.91
C ARG A 14 6.42 21.46 -23.94
N SER A 15 5.39 20.65 -23.74
CA SER A 15 3.97 21.08 -23.85
C SER A 15 3.37 21.59 -22.54
N LEU A 16 2.40 22.52 -22.62
CA LEU A 16 1.66 23.05 -21.47
C LEU A 16 0.85 21.99 -20.71
N LEU A 17 0.38 20.95 -21.40
CA LEU A 17 -0.34 19.81 -20.80
C LEU A 17 0.57 19.05 -19.82
N TYR A 18 1.81 18.77 -20.22
CA TYR A 18 2.80 18.10 -19.36
C TYR A 18 3.32 19.00 -18.25
N ARG A 19 3.35 20.33 -18.47
CA ARG A 19 3.73 21.30 -17.43
C ARG A 19 2.74 21.34 -16.27
N ARG A 20 1.42 21.23 -16.52
CA ARG A 20 0.41 21.15 -15.44
C ARG A 20 0.55 19.86 -14.63
N VAL A 21 0.73 18.72 -15.30
CA VAL A 21 1.00 17.44 -14.63
C VAL A 21 2.21 17.54 -13.70
N VAL A 22 3.27 18.23 -14.12
CA VAL A 22 4.48 18.43 -13.29
C VAL A 22 4.32 19.50 -12.20
N ASN A 23 3.37 20.42 -12.33
CA ASN A 23 3.13 21.48 -11.35
C ASN A 23 2.20 21.02 -10.22
N ASP A 24 1.24 20.14 -10.50
CA ASP A 24 0.39 19.50 -9.48
C ASP A 24 1.10 18.34 -8.76
N LEU A 25 2.10 17.74 -9.43
CA LEU A 25 3.02 16.79 -8.84
C LEU A 25 4.24 17.55 -8.33
N THR A 26 4.21 18.07 -7.10
CA THR A 26 5.44 18.50 -6.42
C THR A 26 6.27 17.27 -6.11
N PHE A 27 6.98 16.80 -7.13
CA PHE A 27 7.65 15.52 -7.19
C PHE A 27 8.73 15.43 -6.11
N CYS A 28 8.46 14.76 -4.99
CA CYS A 28 9.50 14.04 -4.25
C CYS A 28 9.80 12.72 -4.98
N PHE A 29 10.42 12.84 -6.16
CA PHE A 29 10.77 11.70 -7.00
C PHE A 29 12.20 11.24 -6.74
N LYS A 30 12.36 10.01 -6.26
CA LYS A 30 13.67 9.39 -6.08
C LYS A 30 13.75 8.15 -6.96
N ILE A 31 14.47 8.24 -8.07
CA ILE A 31 14.92 7.05 -8.80
C ILE A 31 16.19 6.56 -8.13
N LEU A 32 16.12 5.38 -7.53
CA LEU A 32 17.32 4.67 -7.13
C LEU A 32 17.69 3.70 -8.25
N LYS A 33 18.71 4.06 -9.04
CA LYS A 33 19.32 3.16 -10.03
C LYS A 33 20.37 2.30 -9.32
N GLY A 34 19.92 1.36 -8.49
CA GLY A 34 20.76 0.23 -8.09
C GLY A 34 20.73 -0.85 -9.18
N GLU A 35 21.71 -1.77 -9.18
CA GLU A 35 21.83 -2.89 -10.13
C GLU A 35 20.45 -3.46 -10.54
N LEU A 36 19.98 -3.00 -11.71
CA LEU A 36 18.80 -3.49 -12.44
C LEU A 36 17.40 -3.34 -11.78
N LYS A 37 17.23 -2.64 -10.66
CA LYS A 37 15.91 -2.53 -9.97
C LYS A 37 15.43 -1.09 -9.85
N LEU A 38 14.62 -0.65 -10.82
CA LEU A 38 13.99 0.67 -10.80
C LEU A 38 13.02 0.77 -9.61
N LYS A 39 13.23 1.78 -8.76
CA LYS A 39 12.32 2.20 -7.70
C LYS A 39 11.93 3.63 -7.96
N ALA A 40 10.64 3.90 -8.00
CA ALA A 40 10.08 5.24 -8.18
C ALA A 40 9.07 5.51 -7.07
N THR A 41 9.36 6.48 -6.24
CA THR A 41 8.42 6.99 -5.24
C THR A 41 8.02 8.40 -5.61
N PHE A 42 6.74 8.76 -5.46
CA PHE A 42 6.31 10.15 -5.63
C PHE A 42 5.12 10.49 -4.70
N ILE A 43 5.03 11.77 -4.37
CA ILE A 43 3.97 12.39 -3.56
C ILE A 43 3.48 13.59 -4.36
N ALA A 44 2.17 13.68 -4.59
CA ALA A 44 1.57 14.83 -5.28
C ALA A 44 1.46 16.02 -4.32
N GLU A 45 1.37 17.26 -4.82
CA GLU A 45 1.18 18.44 -3.95
C GLU A 45 -0.13 18.33 -3.17
N SER A 46 -1.19 17.91 -3.86
CA SER A 46 -2.46 17.57 -3.23
C SER A 46 -2.27 16.48 -2.19
N GLY A 47 -1.51 15.43 -2.48
CA GLY A 47 -1.17 14.36 -1.54
C GLY A 47 -0.51 14.87 -0.26
N LYS A 48 0.45 15.79 -0.37
CA LYS A 48 1.05 16.47 0.77
C LYS A 48 0.00 17.20 1.60
N ARG A 49 -0.81 18.05 0.99
CA ARG A 49 -1.86 18.82 1.68
C ARG A 49 -2.87 17.91 2.40
N TYR A 50 -3.21 16.77 1.80
CA TYR A 50 -4.08 15.78 2.42
C TYR A 50 -3.41 15.08 3.60
N LEU A 51 -2.14 14.72 3.48
CA LEU A 51 -1.38 14.12 4.58
C LEU A 51 -1.23 15.08 5.76
N GLU A 52 -0.98 16.37 5.51
CA GLU A 52 -0.90 17.40 6.56
C GLU A 52 -2.23 17.59 7.29
N ARG A 53 -3.34 17.60 6.53
CA ARG A 53 -4.67 17.84 7.08
C ARG A 53 -5.29 16.61 7.74
N TYR A 54 -5.08 15.44 7.18
CA TYR A 54 -5.84 14.23 7.50
C TYR A 54 -4.98 13.03 7.94
N GLY A 55 -3.65 13.13 7.86
CA GLY A 55 -2.74 12.02 8.20
C GLY A 55 -2.88 11.52 9.64
N GLY A 56 -3.40 12.35 10.55
CA GLY A 56 -3.69 11.94 11.94
C GLY A 56 -4.91 11.00 12.09
N ARG A 57 -5.81 10.96 11.10
CA ARG A 57 -7.04 10.16 11.21
C ARG A 57 -6.79 8.69 10.92
N GLY A 58 -6.28 8.41 9.72
CA GLY A 58 -6.09 7.05 9.27
C GLY A 58 -5.27 7.00 7.99
N LEU A 59 -4.37 6.03 7.95
CA LEU A 59 -3.52 5.76 6.82
C LEU A 59 -3.88 4.39 6.24
N VAL A 60 -3.97 4.29 4.92
CA VAL A 60 -4.32 3.05 4.21
C VAL A 60 -3.24 2.72 3.19
N PHE A 61 -2.79 1.47 3.19
CA PHE A 61 -1.77 0.98 2.27
C PHE A 61 -2.22 -0.28 1.58
N ASP A 62 -2.08 -0.27 0.26
CA ASP A 62 -2.42 -1.40 -0.60
C ASP A 62 -1.40 -1.52 -1.75
N ASP A 63 -1.10 -2.75 -2.16
CA ASP A 63 -0.31 -3.04 -3.35
C ASP A 63 -1.13 -3.64 -4.47
N THR A 64 -0.95 -3.09 -5.67
CA THR A 64 -1.60 -3.52 -6.89
C THR A 64 -0.60 -4.22 -7.79
N PHE A 65 -0.95 -5.43 -8.20
CA PHE A 65 -0.19 -6.27 -9.13
C PHE A 65 -0.65 -6.03 -10.57
N ASN A 66 0.19 -6.39 -11.55
CA ASN A 66 -0.13 -6.37 -12.99
C ASN A 66 -0.55 -4.99 -13.52
N VAL A 67 -0.01 -3.91 -12.94
CA VAL A 67 -0.30 -2.53 -13.33
C VAL A 67 0.36 -2.11 -14.64
N THR A 68 1.39 -2.83 -15.08
CA THR A 68 2.07 -2.59 -16.36
C THR A 68 2.35 -3.91 -17.09
N ARG A 69 2.81 -3.81 -18.34
CA ARG A 69 3.29 -4.94 -19.15
C ARG A 69 4.52 -5.63 -18.54
N TYR A 70 5.19 -4.94 -17.63
CA TYR A 70 6.33 -5.42 -16.86
C TYR A 70 5.88 -5.82 -15.46
N SER A 71 6.66 -6.68 -14.79
CA SER A 71 6.38 -7.16 -13.43
C SER A 71 6.64 -6.10 -12.34
N PHE A 72 6.29 -4.84 -12.59
CA PHE A 72 6.27 -3.81 -11.57
C PHE A 72 5.02 -3.91 -10.71
N LEU A 73 5.22 -3.65 -9.43
CA LEU A 73 4.22 -3.55 -8.38
C LEU A 73 4.02 -2.08 -8.02
N LEU A 74 2.76 -1.69 -7.78
CA LEU A 74 2.42 -0.34 -7.34
C LEU A 74 1.86 -0.40 -5.92
N ALA A 75 2.57 0.15 -4.94
CA ALA A 75 1.99 0.43 -3.64
C ALA A 75 1.39 1.84 -3.64
N THR A 76 0.17 1.96 -3.15
CA THR A 76 -0.55 3.23 -2.99
C THR A 76 -0.72 3.53 -1.51
N PHE A 77 -0.25 4.72 -1.10
CA PHE A 77 -0.45 5.27 0.23
C PHE A 77 -1.63 6.24 0.17
N MET A 78 -2.71 5.92 0.87
CA MET A 78 -3.91 6.74 0.96
C MET A 78 -4.11 7.28 2.38
N VAL A 79 -4.80 8.42 2.45
CA VAL A 79 -5.22 9.05 3.71
C VAL A 79 -6.75 9.11 3.73
N THR A 80 -7.36 8.82 4.87
CA THR A 80 -8.82 8.92 5.02
C THR A 80 -9.23 10.36 5.38
N GLY A 81 -10.04 10.97 4.50
CA GLY A 81 -10.56 12.33 4.69
C GLY A 81 -11.87 12.39 5.50
N ASP A 82 -12.50 13.57 5.49
CA ASP A 82 -13.71 13.85 6.28
C ASP A 82 -14.97 13.13 5.82
N ALA A 83 -15.08 12.88 4.52
CA ALA A 83 -16.23 12.20 3.92
C ALA A 83 -16.03 10.67 3.83
N GLU A 84 -15.15 10.09 4.66
CA GLU A 84 -14.73 8.67 4.64
C GLU A 84 -14.11 8.19 3.32
N ASN A 85 -13.95 9.09 2.36
CA ASN A 85 -13.25 8.83 1.11
C ASN A 85 -11.73 8.81 1.35
N GLY A 86 -11.07 7.83 0.72
CA GLY A 86 -9.61 7.75 0.68
C GLY A 86 -9.04 8.67 -0.40
N PHE A 87 -7.96 9.39 -0.08
CA PHE A 87 -7.20 10.18 -1.04
C PHE A 87 -5.80 9.59 -1.24
N PRO A 88 -5.42 9.17 -2.47
CA PRO A 88 -4.09 8.64 -2.74
C PRO A 88 -3.06 9.76 -2.67
N SER A 89 -2.19 9.68 -1.67
CA SER A 89 -1.27 10.74 -1.30
C SER A 89 0.18 10.46 -1.69
N ALA A 90 0.57 9.18 -1.74
CA ALA A 90 1.89 8.78 -2.23
C ALA A 90 1.83 7.44 -2.96
N PHE A 91 2.86 7.18 -3.76
CA PHE A 91 2.96 5.98 -4.57
C PHE A 91 4.38 5.45 -4.57
N LEU A 92 4.51 4.13 -4.66
CA LEU A 92 5.77 3.43 -4.83
C LEU A 92 5.61 2.41 -5.97
N LEU A 93 6.34 2.64 -7.05
CA LEU A 93 6.47 1.71 -8.16
C LEU A 93 7.81 0.99 -8.06
N SER A 94 7.79 -0.34 -8.00
CA SER A 94 9.00 -1.16 -7.83
C SER A 94 8.81 -2.58 -8.33
N TYR A 95 9.90 -3.23 -8.73
CA TYR A 95 9.88 -4.66 -9.12
C TYR A 95 9.62 -5.60 -7.92
N ARG A 96 9.91 -5.13 -6.70
CA ARG A 96 9.65 -5.86 -5.46
C ARG A 96 8.98 -4.95 -4.44
N MET A 97 8.25 -5.53 -3.50
CA MET A 97 7.63 -4.82 -2.39
C MET A 97 8.16 -5.33 -1.05
N THR A 98 9.48 -5.31 -0.87
CA THR A 98 10.11 -5.70 0.40
C THR A 98 10.23 -4.50 1.34
N SER A 99 10.65 -4.76 2.58
CA SER A 99 10.91 -3.72 3.56
C SER A 99 11.84 -2.62 3.04
N ASN A 100 12.82 -2.95 2.20
CA ASN A 100 13.77 -1.99 1.65
C ASN A 100 13.11 -0.97 0.71
N GLU A 101 12.18 -1.42 -0.13
CA GLU A 101 11.47 -0.53 -1.06
C GLU A 101 10.48 0.34 -0.31
N VAL A 102 9.70 -0.26 0.58
CA VAL A 102 8.70 0.44 1.39
C VAL A 102 9.37 1.47 2.32
N GLN A 103 10.58 1.20 2.80
CA GLN A 103 11.32 2.15 3.65
C GLN A 103 11.71 3.42 2.89
N VAL A 104 11.99 3.32 1.58
CA VAL A 104 12.25 4.50 0.75
C VAL A 104 11.02 5.40 0.69
N LEU A 105 9.84 4.82 0.49
CA LEU A 105 8.57 5.56 0.51
C LEU A 105 8.38 6.28 1.85
N PHE A 106 8.47 5.57 2.97
CA PHE A 106 8.21 6.17 4.27
C PHE A 106 9.24 7.22 4.69
N ARG A 107 10.51 7.07 4.30
CA ARG A 107 11.52 8.11 4.55
C ARG A 107 11.20 9.40 3.79
N LEU A 108 10.75 9.29 2.54
CA LEU A 108 10.32 10.46 1.76
C LEU A 108 9.07 11.11 2.36
N VAL A 109 8.11 10.31 2.83
CA VAL A 109 6.95 10.84 3.57
C VAL A 109 7.42 11.58 4.83
N LYS A 110 8.38 11.01 5.59
CA LYS A 110 8.94 11.64 6.81
C LYS A 110 9.67 12.95 6.54
N GLU A 111 10.34 13.09 5.40
CA GLU A 111 10.98 14.35 4.99
C GLU A 111 9.95 15.47 4.79
N ILE A 112 8.74 15.13 4.36
CA ILE A 112 7.66 16.10 4.13
C ILE A 112 6.85 16.35 5.41
N ILE A 113 6.54 15.28 6.13
CA ILE A 113 5.76 15.31 7.38
C ILE A 113 6.52 14.49 8.42
N PRO A 114 7.36 15.16 9.24
CA PRO A 114 8.27 14.47 10.15
C PRO A 114 7.55 13.80 11.33
N TYR A 115 6.33 14.25 11.63
CA TYR A 115 5.54 13.77 12.74
C TYR A 115 4.10 13.49 12.31
N PHE A 116 3.64 12.27 12.62
CA PHE A 116 2.25 11.86 12.49
C PHE A 116 1.75 11.35 13.83
N ASP A 117 0.59 11.85 14.26
CA ASP A 117 -0.21 11.22 15.31
C ASP A 117 -1.39 10.49 14.68
N THR A 118 -1.09 9.47 13.89
CA THR A 118 -2.10 8.65 13.20
C THR A 118 -2.79 7.72 14.18
N GLN A 119 -4.12 7.72 14.20
CA GLN A 119 -4.91 6.79 15.02
C GLN A 119 -4.90 5.36 14.45
N PHE A 120 -5.11 5.23 13.13
CA PHE A 120 -5.26 3.92 12.48
C PHE A 120 -4.33 3.70 11.28
N PHE A 121 -3.77 2.51 11.17
CA PHE A 121 -2.99 2.05 10.03
C PHE A 121 -3.65 0.82 9.41
N ILE A 122 -4.24 0.97 8.24
CA ILE A 122 -5.00 -0.09 7.55
C ILE A 122 -4.16 -0.66 6.42
N THR A 123 -3.98 -1.97 6.40
CA THR A 123 -3.32 -2.67 5.28
C THR A 123 -3.85 -4.09 5.16
N ALA A 124 -3.41 -4.84 4.15
CA ALA A 124 -3.69 -6.27 4.02
C ALA A 124 -3.09 -7.07 5.18
N ASP A 125 -3.21 -8.41 5.18
CA ASP A 125 -2.65 -9.22 6.26
C ASP A 125 -1.11 -9.18 6.32
N THR A 126 -0.46 -8.73 5.25
CA THR A 126 0.99 -8.64 5.15
C THR A 126 1.52 -7.55 6.10
N TYR A 127 2.56 -7.89 6.85
CA TYR A 127 3.12 -7.00 7.87
C TYR A 127 4.17 -6.03 7.35
N VAL A 128 4.56 -6.12 6.06
CA VAL A 128 5.67 -5.34 5.50
C VAL A 128 5.41 -3.84 5.64
N PHE A 129 4.23 -3.34 5.25
CA PHE A 129 3.92 -1.91 5.34
C PHE A 129 3.92 -1.40 6.78
N TYR A 130 3.23 -2.11 7.68
CA TYR A 130 3.13 -1.72 9.09
C TYR A 130 4.48 -1.75 9.79
N ASN A 131 5.26 -2.82 9.64
CA ASN A 131 6.54 -2.96 10.33
C ASN A 131 7.53 -1.88 9.89
N VAL A 132 7.57 -1.56 8.60
CA VAL A 132 8.44 -0.49 8.10
C VAL A 132 7.96 0.88 8.55
N PHE A 133 6.65 1.12 8.61
CA PHE A 133 6.11 2.36 9.15
C PHE A 133 6.58 2.59 10.59
N ILE A 134 6.43 1.59 11.47
CA ILE A 134 6.91 1.67 12.87
C ILE A 134 8.43 1.88 12.93
N ALA A 135 9.20 1.21 12.05
CA ALA A 135 10.65 1.42 12.00
C ALA A 135 11.06 2.85 11.58
N VAL A 136 10.26 3.52 10.74
CA VAL A 136 10.53 4.91 10.29
C VAL A 136 9.96 5.94 11.27
N PHE A 137 8.83 5.63 11.92
CA PHE A 137 8.12 6.47 12.89
C PHE A 137 7.99 5.75 14.26
N PRO A 138 9.10 5.53 14.98
CA PRO A 138 9.11 4.70 16.19
C PRO A 138 8.31 5.28 17.36
N SER A 139 8.04 6.59 17.34
CA SER A 139 7.23 7.27 18.36
C SER A 139 5.72 7.18 18.10
N SER A 140 5.30 6.58 16.97
CA SER A 140 3.88 6.47 16.62
C SER A 140 3.17 5.50 17.54
N LYS A 141 1.96 5.88 17.99
CA LYS A 141 1.07 5.04 18.81
C LYS A 141 -0.08 4.45 17.98
N VAL A 142 0.12 4.35 16.67
CA VAL A 142 -0.92 3.94 15.73
C VAL A 142 -1.40 2.52 15.98
N SER A 143 -2.71 2.30 15.82
CA SER A 143 -3.31 0.96 15.86
C SER A 143 -3.37 0.33 14.47
N LYS A 144 -2.81 -0.87 14.30
CA LYS A 144 -2.96 -1.64 13.05
C LYS A 144 -4.39 -2.16 12.92
N MET A 145 -5.00 -1.97 11.76
CA MET A 145 -6.26 -2.61 11.37
C MET A 145 -6.09 -3.39 10.07
N LEU A 146 -6.84 -4.48 9.94
CA LEU A 146 -6.89 -5.25 8.70
C LEU A 146 -7.94 -4.67 7.76
N CYS A 147 -7.61 -4.59 6.48
CA CYS A 147 -8.55 -4.17 5.45
C CYS A 147 -9.72 -5.16 5.36
N SER A 148 -10.95 -4.67 5.55
CA SER A 148 -12.17 -5.49 5.50
C SER A 148 -12.36 -6.17 4.15
N PHE A 149 -12.04 -5.50 3.04
CA PHE A 149 -12.10 -6.08 1.69
C PHE A 149 -11.21 -7.33 1.57
N HIS A 150 -9.94 -7.21 1.99
CA HIS A 150 -8.99 -8.32 1.95
C HIS A 150 -9.40 -9.45 2.91
N MET A 151 -9.91 -9.11 4.09
CA MET A 151 -10.46 -10.10 5.03
C MET A 151 -11.61 -10.88 4.41
N LEU A 152 -12.62 -10.19 3.84
CA LEU A 152 -13.76 -10.82 3.20
C LEU A 152 -13.34 -11.68 2.00
N GLN A 153 -12.36 -11.22 1.22
CA GLN A 153 -11.85 -11.97 0.09
C GLN A 153 -11.12 -13.25 0.54
N SER A 154 -10.30 -13.18 1.60
CA SER A 154 -9.64 -14.35 2.19
C SER A 154 -10.66 -15.34 2.76
N LEU A 155 -11.70 -14.87 3.45
CA LEU A 155 -12.78 -15.70 3.94
C LEU A 155 -13.53 -16.40 2.81
N LYS A 156 -13.83 -15.68 1.73
CA LYS A 156 -14.50 -16.25 0.54
C LYS A 156 -13.66 -17.35 -0.10
N ARG A 157 -12.36 -17.10 -0.32
CA ARG A 157 -11.44 -18.14 -0.85
C ARG A 157 -11.40 -19.35 0.06
N LYS A 158 -11.35 -19.14 1.38
CA LYS A 158 -11.34 -20.24 2.34
C LYS A 158 -12.62 -21.04 2.32
N GLN A 159 -13.77 -20.37 2.21
CA GLN A 159 -15.06 -21.03 2.06
C GLN A 159 -15.11 -21.86 0.78
N GLU A 160 -14.63 -21.35 -0.35
CA GLU A 160 -14.56 -22.08 -1.62
C GLU A 160 -13.62 -23.30 -1.53
N GLU A 161 -12.46 -23.16 -0.89
CA GLU A 161 -11.57 -24.30 -0.60
C GLU A 161 -12.27 -25.36 0.24
N LEU A 162 -12.92 -24.96 1.33
CA LEU A 162 -13.64 -25.88 2.21
C LEU A 162 -14.84 -26.52 1.52
N LEU A 163 -15.54 -25.81 0.64
CA LEU A 163 -16.62 -26.37 -0.16
C LEU A 163 -16.10 -27.33 -1.24
N LYS A 164 -14.95 -27.02 -1.87
CA LYS A 164 -14.28 -27.95 -2.79
C LYS A 164 -13.82 -29.19 -2.04
N VAL A 165 -13.15 -29.04 -0.90
CA VAL A 165 -12.79 -30.15 -0.02
C VAL A 165 -14.04 -30.90 0.40
N ARG A 166 -15.14 -30.23 0.73
CA ARG A 166 -16.39 -30.88 1.09
C ARG A 166 -16.95 -31.68 -0.08
N LEU A 167 -16.98 -31.13 -1.29
CA LEU A 167 -17.41 -31.83 -2.50
C LEU A 167 -16.50 -33.02 -2.83
N TYR A 168 -15.18 -32.86 -2.74
CA TYR A 168 -14.23 -33.97 -2.90
C TYR A 168 -14.39 -35.01 -1.80
N THR A 169 -14.60 -34.61 -0.55
CA THR A 169 -14.92 -35.53 0.55
C THR A 169 -16.31 -36.12 0.40
N GLU A 170 -17.27 -35.49 -0.27
CA GLU A 170 -18.61 -36.06 -0.49
C GLU A 170 -18.57 -37.08 -1.64
N ILE A 171 -17.77 -36.80 -2.68
CA ILE A 171 -17.43 -37.74 -3.76
C ILE A 171 -16.61 -38.92 -3.20
N ASP A 172 -15.63 -38.67 -2.32
CA ASP A 172 -14.87 -39.72 -1.62
C ASP A 172 -15.69 -40.41 -0.51
N ARG A 173 -16.67 -39.73 0.13
CA ARG A 173 -17.58 -40.30 1.14
C ARG A 173 -18.73 -41.12 0.54
N GLN A 174 -18.86 -41.14 -0.79
CA GLN A 174 -19.57 -42.22 -1.47
C GLN A 174 -18.74 -43.52 -1.55
N LEU A 175 -17.53 -43.55 -0.97
CA LEU A 175 -16.96 -44.70 -0.26
C LEU A 175 -17.07 -44.48 1.27
N PRO A 176 -17.38 -45.51 2.08
CA PRO A 176 -18.15 -45.32 3.29
C PRO A 176 -17.37 -44.71 4.48
N LEU A 177 -18.13 -43.90 5.24
CA LEU A 177 -18.10 -43.61 6.69
C LEU A 177 -17.47 -42.31 7.22
N MET A 178 -18.40 -41.48 7.75
CA MET A 178 -18.39 -40.72 9.02
C MET A 178 -17.06 -40.14 9.55
N LEU A 179 -17.05 -38.82 9.80
CA LEU A 179 -16.73 -38.30 11.14
C LEU A 179 -17.02 -36.79 11.27
N ILE A 180 -17.56 -36.44 12.45
CA ILE A 180 -17.91 -35.11 12.98
C ILE A 180 -16.70 -34.58 13.76
N PHE A 181 -16.38 -33.29 13.68
CA PHE A 181 -15.55 -32.63 14.70
C PHE A 181 -16.10 -31.28 15.15
N ARG A 182 -16.20 -31.17 16.47
CA ARG A 182 -16.51 -29.99 17.29
C ARG A 182 -15.17 -29.44 17.79
N VAL A 183 -14.87 -28.16 17.56
CA VAL A 183 -13.64 -27.53 18.06
C VAL A 183 -13.93 -26.79 19.37
N ARG A 184 -13.26 -27.20 20.45
CA ARG A 184 -13.06 -26.42 21.68
C ARG A 184 -11.70 -25.72 21.59
N THR A 185 -11.65 -24.47 22.03
CA THR A 185 -10.44 -23.65 22.19
C THR A 185 -9.70 -24.02 23.49
N PRO A 186 -8.35 -24.02 23.52
CA PRO A 186 -7.59 -23.98 24.76
C PRO A 186 -7.26 -22.54 25.19
N HIS A 187 -7.12 -22.38 26.52
CA HIS A 187 -6.67 -21.18 27.24
C HIS A 187 -5.21 -20.83 26.95
#